data_AF-A0A8T5HGX7-F1
#
_entry.id   AF-A0A8T5HGX7-F1
#
_cell.length_a   1.000
_cell.length_b   1.000
_cell.length_c   1.000
_cell.angle_alpha   90.00
_cell.angle_beta   90.00
_cell.angle_gamma   90.00
#
_symmetry.space_group_name_H-M   'P 1'
#
loop_
_entity.id
_entity.type
_entity.pdbx_description
1 polymer ?
#
loop_
_entity_poly.entity_id
_entity_poly.type
_entity_poly.pdbx_seq_one_letter_code
_entity_poly.pdbx_strand_id
1 'polypeptide(L)'
;MGSLIKRIDQIIEDKSLLKHPFYEMWSDGKLELDSLKGYSKEYYQLVKQVPQFMQPMVNDASSDMKDELIQNMKEESEHIPLWEKFAGSMGISESELQGYEGLEKTKRAVSNLGSLMDSFDNGACAMYAFEKEIPKVSQTKLEGLKEFYGIDTKDAIEYFEEHMTADIRHAASWQKIIDNTSIDDSVMLSTAEKSVAAQNLLLDSCYESYC
;
A
#
# COMPACT_ATOMS: atom_id res chain seq x y z
N MET A 1 9.63 18.69 10.68
CA MET A 1 9.92 17.24 10.66
C MET A 1 11.01 16.95 11.67
N GLY A 2 10.70 16.14 12.68
CA GLY A 2 11.68 15.65 13.64
C GLY A 2 12.80 14.84 12.99
N SER A 3 13.86 14.55 13.76
CA SER A 3 14.98 13.73 13.31
C SER A 3 14.53 12.31 12.90
N LEU A 4 13.51 11.76 13.58
CA LEU A 4 12.99 10.42 13.31
C LEU A 4 12.30 10.31 11.94
N ILE A 5 11.35 11.20 11.62
CA ILE A 5 10.64 11.19 10.33
C ILE A 5 11.59 11.24 9.15
N LYS A 6 12.63 12.09 9.20
CA LYS A 6 13.62 12.15 8.11
C LYS A 6 14.37 10.84 7.90
N ARG A 7 14.61 10.08 8.97
CA ARG A 7 15.27 8.76 8.90
C ARG A 7 14.33 7.69 8.37
N ILE A 8 13.05 7.76 8.72
CA ILE A 8 12.00 6.90 8.15
C ILE A 8 11.84 7.19 6.65
N ASP A 9 11.76 8.47 6.27
CA ASP A 9 11.73 8.89 4.86
C ASP A 9 12.93 8.35 4.07
N GLN A 10 14.13 8.36 4.66
CA GLN A 10 15.31 7.79 4.03
C GLN A 10 15.19 6.27 3.84
N ILE A 11 14.63 5.54 4.81
CA ILE A 11 14.38 4.08 4.67
C ILE A 11 13.42 3.82 3.51
N ILE A 12 12.35 4.59 3.41
CA ILE A 12 11.34 4.48 2.35
C ILE A 12 11.99 4.78 1.00
N GLU A 13 12.77 5.85 0.89
CA GLU A 13 13.46 6.20 -0.35
C GLU A 13 14.50 5.13 -0.74
N ASP A 14 15.34 4.67 0.19
CA ASP A 14 16.38 3.67 -0.08
C ASP A 14 15.80 2.33 -0.57
N LYS A 15 14.60 1.97 -0.10
CA LYS A 15 13.91 0.72 -0.44
C LYS A 15 12.59 0.97 -1.19
N SER A 16 12.53 2.10 -1.88
CA SER A 16 11.37 2.55 -2.67
C SER A 16 10.82 1.43 -3.54
N LEU A 17 9.49 1.27 -3.54
CA LEU A 17 8.83 0.29 -4.39
C LEU A 17 9.16 0.54 -5.86
N LEU A 18 9.31 1.81 -6.26
CA LEU A 18 9.65 2.18 -7.63
C LEU A 18 11.06 1.76 -8.07
N LYS A 19 11.93 1.34 -7.14
CA LYS A 19 13.23 0.73 -7.42
C LYS A 19 13.16 -0.80 -7.55
N HIS A 20 12.00 -1.40 -7.30
CA HIS A 20 11.81 -2.82 -7.44
C HIS A 20 11.70 -3.21 -8.93
N PRO A 21 12.33 -4.31 -9.40
CA PRO A 21 12.32 -4.71 -10.82
C PRO A 21 10.93 -4.80 -11.45
N PHE A 22 9.92 -5.22 -10.67
CA PHE A 22 8.52 -5.22 -11.10
C PHE A 22 8.03 -3.83 -11.56
N TYR A 23 8.29 -2.77 -10.79
CA TYR A 23 7.87 -1.41 -11.15
C TYR A 23 8.80 -0.75 -12.18
N GLU A 24 10.07 -1.14 -12.25
CA GLU A 24 10.94 -0.77 -13.37
C GLU A 24 10.38 -1.33 -14.69
N MET A 25 9.99 -2.60 -14.72
CA MET A 25 9.33 -3.20 -15.88
C MET A 25 7.98 -2.56 -16.19
N TRP A 26 7.19 -2.21 -15.17
CA TRP A 26 5.95 -1.47 -15.36
C TRP A 26 6.19 -0.12 -16.06
N SER A 27 7.17 0.64 -15.55
CA SER A 27 7.49 1.98 -16.04
C SER A 27 8.11 1.98 -17.43
N ASP A 28 8.74 0.86 -17.82
CA ASP A 28 9.31 0.66 -19.15
C ASP A 28 8.32 0.00 -20.14
N GLY A 29 7.08 -0.30 -19.73
CA GLY A 29 6.10 -1.00 -20.57
C GLY A 29 6.47 -2.45 -20.90
N LYS A 30 7.28 -3.10 -20.07
CA LYS A 30 7.84 -4.44 -20.29
C LYS A 30 7.06 -5.57 -19.62
N LEU A 31 6.06 -5.26 -18.79
CA LEU A 31 5.17 -6.30 -18.24
C LEU A 31 4.22 -6.80 -19.32
N GLU A 32 3.91 -8.09 -19.29
CA GLU A 32 2.84 -8.67 -20.11
C GLU A 32 1.48 -8.42 -19.46
N LEU A 33 0.39 -8.51 -20.24
CA LEU A 33 -0.98 -8.36 -19.69
C LEU A 33 -1.27 -9.38 -18.56
N ASP A 34 -0.74 -10.58 -18.65
CA ASP A 34 -0.91 -11.60 -17.61
C ASP A 34 -0.11 -11.26 -16.33
N SER A 35 0.99 -10.51 -16.45
CA SER A 35 1.71 -9.94 -15.30
C SER A 35 0.85 -8.92 -14.55
N LEU A 36 0.16 -8.04 -15.28
CA LEU A 36 -0.77 -7.05 -14.70
C LEU A 36 -1.95 -7.74 -14.01
N LYS A 37 -2.52 -8.79 -14.63
CA LYS A 37 -3.60 -9.59 -14.01
C LYS A 37 -3.14 -10.32 -12.76
N GLY A 38 -1.96 -10.94 -12.80
CA GLY A 38 -1.37 -11.61 -11.65
C GLY A 38 -1.19 -10.64 -10.48
N TYR A 39 -0.53 -9.51 -10.74
CA TYR A 39 -0.38 -8.42 -9.78
C TYR A 39 -1.71 -7.92 -9.22
N SER A 40 -2.72 -7.70 -10.07
CA SER A 40 -4.03 -7.23 -9.64
C SER A 40 -4.69 -8.17 -8.63
N LYS A 41 -4.52 -9.49 -8.79
CA LYS A 41 -5.08 -10.49 -7.86
C LYS A 41 -4.28 -10.60 -6.56
N GLU A 42 -2.97 -10.48 -6.63
CA GLU A 42 -2.08 -10.53 -5.47
C GLU A 42 -2.24 -9.30 -4.59
N TYR A 43 -2.17 -8.12 -5.18
CA TYR A 43 -2.25 -6.87 -4.45
C TYR A 43 -3.65 -6.64 -3.87
N TYR A 44 -4.70 -7.24 -4.47
CA TYR A 44 -6.05 -7.27 -3.87
C TYR A 44 -6.06 -7.90 -2.47
N GLN A 45 -5.17 -8.85 -2.18
CA GLN A 45 -5.06 -9.43 -0.83
C GLN A 45 -4.55 -8.42 0.19
N LEU A 46 -3.71 -7.46 -0.24
CA LEU A 46 -3.29 -6.35 0.60
C LEU A 46 -4.41 -5.33 0.77
N VAL A 47 -5.02 -4.88 -0.34
CA VAL A 47 -6.07 -3.84 -0.34
C VAL A 47 -7.22 -4.18 0.60
N LYS A 48 -7.71 -5.43 0.58
CA LYS A 48 -8.77 -5.88 1.50
C LYS A 48 -8.41 -5.82 2.98
N GLN A 49 -7.12 -5.86 3.31
CA GLN A 49 -6.65 -5.93 4.70
C GLN A 49 -6.31 -4.57 5.29
N VAL A 50 -6.06 -3.55 4.46
CA VAL A 50 -5.69 -2.20 4.93
C VAL A 50 -6.70 -1.64 5.96
N PRO A 51 -8.04 -1.73 5.77
CA PRO A 51 -8.97 -1.27 6.79
C PRO A 51 -8.82 -2.01 8.13
N GLN A 52 -8.55 -3.32 8.09
CA GLN A 52 -8.35 -4.13 9.30
C GLN A 52 -7.02 -3.80 9.99
N PHE A 53 -5.99 -3.47 9.22
CA PHE A 53 -4.72 -3.01 9.76
C PHE A 53 -4.85 -1.71 10.56
N MET A 54 -5.79 -0.84 10.19
CA MET A 54 -6.03 0.42 10.90
C MET A 54 -6.80 0.23 12.22
N GLN A 55 -7.51 -0.88 12.40
CA GLN A 55 -8.42 -1.07 13.54
C GLN A 55 -7.74 -0.95 14.92
N PRO A 56 -6.53 -1.49 15.17
CA PRO A 56 -5.83 -1.30 16.44
C PRO A 56 -5.53 0.16 16.73
N MET A 57 -5.01 0.90 15.75
CA MET A 57 -4.71 2.33 15.89
C MET A 57 -5.97 3.16 16.09
N VAL A 58 -7.04 2.84 15.35
CA VAL A 58 -8.35 3.48 15.56
C VAL A 58 -8.84 3.21 16.98
N ASN A 59 -8.75 1.99 17.50
CA ASN A 59 -9.21 1.64 18.84
C ASN A 59 -8.47 2.41 19.94
N ASP A 60 -7.15 2.53 19.83
CA ASP A 60 -6.29 3.15 20.82
C ASP A 60 -6.16 4.67 20.69
N ALA A 61 -6.68 5.26 19.60
CA ALA A 61 -6.61 6.69 19.35
C ALA A 61 -7.26 7.53 20.46
N SER A 62 -6.58 8.62 20.80
CA SER A 62 -7.11 9.68 21.65
C SER A 62 -8.27 10.42 20.96
N SER A 63 -9.09 11.12 21.76
CA SER A 63 -10.31 11.77 21.27
C SER A 63 -10.08 12.80 20.16
N ASP A 64 -8.91 13.44 20.12
CA ASP A 64 -8.52 14.42 19.12
C ASP A 64 -8.12 13.80 17.77
N MET A 65 -7.72 12.52 17.74
CA MET A 65 -7.36 11.80 16.51
C MET A 65 -8.41 10.75 16.09
N LYS A 66 -9.33 10.38 16.98
CA LYS A 66 -10.29 9.29 16.78
C LYS A 66 -11.12 9.47 15.51
N ASP A 67 -11.73 10.63 15.32
CA ASP A 67 -12.60 10.90 14.16
C ASP A 67 -11.81 10.92 12.85
N GLU A 68 -10.59 11.47 12.87
CA GLU A 68 -9.67 11.49 11.72
C GLU A 68 -9.31 10.05 11.28
N LEU A 69 -8.91 9.19 12.22
CA LEU A 69 -8.54 7.81 11.90
C LEU A 69 -9.74 6.93 11.52
N ILE A 70 -10.93 7.17 12.10
CA ILE A 70 -12.17 6.50 11.67
C ILE A 70 -12.49 6.88 10.22
N GLN A 71 -12.35 8.15 9.87
CA GLN A 71 -12.60 8.62 8.51
C GLN A 71 -11.59 8.02 7.51
N ASN A 72 -10.30 7.99 7.84
CA ASN A 72 -9.30 7.32 6.98
C ASN A 72 -9.63 5.83 6.81
N MET A 73 -9.98 5.10 7.87
CA MET A 73 -10.32 3.67 7.80
C MET A 73 -11.58 3.41 6.96
N LYS A 74 -12.53 4.34 6.99
CA LYS A 74 -13.72 4.31 6.15
C LYS A 74 -13.36 4.55 4.67
N GLU A 75 -12.51 5.54 4.38
CA GLU A 75 -11.99 5.79 3.02
C GLU A 75 -11.29 4.55 2.46
N GLU A 76 -10.43 3.90 3.25
CA GLU A 76 -9.76 2.65 2.84
C GLU A 76 -10.74 1.50 2.54
N SER A 77 -11.88 1.47 3.24
CA SER A 77 -12.93 0.48 2.94
C SER A 77 -13.63 0.80 1.61
N GLU A 78 -13.78 2.08 1.26
CA GLU A 78 -14.35 2.56 0.01
C GLU A 78 -13.39 2.35 -1.18
N HIS A 79 -12.08 2.20 -0.93
CA HIS A 79 -11.07 1.88 -1.95
C HIS A 79 -11.15 0.44 -2.47
N ILE A 80 -11.65 -0.51 -1.67
CA ILE A 80 -11.80 -1.92 -2.05
C ILE A 80 -12.59 -2.10 -3.37
N PRO A 81 -13.83 -1.58 -3.50
CA PRO A 81 -14.58 -1.71 -4.75
C PRO A 81 -13.93 -0.98 -5.93
N LEU A 82 -13.11 0.06 -5.70
CA LEU A 82 -12.34 0.70 -6.78
C LEU A 82 -11.24 -0.24 -7.32
N TRP A 83 -10.58 -1.00 -6.44
CA TRP A 83 -9.63 -2.02 -6.87
C TRP A 83 -10.30 -3.16 -7.62
N GLU A 84 -11.50 -3.58 -7.20
CA GLU A 84 -12.28 -4.60 -7.89
C GLU A 84 -12.62 -4.18 -9.34
N LYS A 85 -12.99 -2.90 -9.55
CA LYS A 85 -13.18 -2.34 -10.90
C LYS A 85 -11.90 -2.33 -11.73
N PHE A 86 -10.76 -2.00 -11.12
CA PHE A 86 -9.46 -2.07 -11.78
C PHE A 86 -9.15 -3.50 -12.24
N ALA A 87 -9.31 -4.49 -11.35
CA ALA A 87 -9.14 -5.89 -11.68
C ALA A 87 -10.10 -6.35 -12.79
N GLY A 88 -11.36 -5.92 -12.74
CA GLY A 88 -12.36 -6.16 -13.79
C GLY A 88 -11.94 -5.61 -15.15
N SER A 89 -11.31 -4.42 -15.17
CA SER A 89 -10.76 -3.83 -16.39
C SER A 89 -9.59 -4.62 -16.99
N MET A 90 -8.95 -5.48 -16.19
CA MET A 90 -7.93 -6.45 -16.66
C MET A 90 -8.56 -7.76 -17.15
N GLY A 91 -9.89 -7.88 -17.15
CA GLY A 91 -10.63 -9.08 -17.54
C GLY A 91 -10.74 -10.14 -16.44
N ILE A 92 -10.44 -9.80 -15.18
CA ILE A 92 -10.62 -10.71 -14.05
C ILE A 92 -12.07 -10.66 -13.61
N SER A 93 -12.74 -11.82 -13.56
CA SER A 93 -14.11 -11.88 -13.06
C SER A 93 -14.18 -11.65 -11.55
N GLU A 94 -15.29 -11.10 -11.06
CA GLU A 94 -15.52 -10.91 -9.62
C GLU A 94 -15.35 -12.23 -8.84
N SER A 95 -15.91 -13.33 -9.34
CA SER A 95 -15.80 -14.63 -8.68
C SER A 95 -14.37 -15.16 -8.64
N GLU A 96 -13.57 -14.93 -9.69
CA GLU A 96 -12.14 -15.26 -9.69
C GLU A 96 -11.39 -14.41 -8.66
N LEU A 97 -11.64 -13.10 -8.61
CA LEU A 97 -10.95 -12.19 -7.70
C LEU A 97 -11.27 -12.49 -6.23
N GLN A 98 -12.56 -12.70 -5.91
CA GLN A 98 -13.00 -13.03 -4.55
C GLN A 98 -12.55 -14.42 -4.11
N GLY A 99 -12.48 -15.38 -5.03
CA GLY A 99 -12.02 -16.75 -4.76
C GLY A 99 -10.50 -16.90 -4.68
N TYR A 100 -9.73 -15.87 -5.06
CA TYR A 100 -8.28 -15.91 -5.05
C TYR A 100 -7.71 -15.55 -3.67
N GLU A 101 -6.85 -16.41 -3.14
CA GLU A 101 -6.29 -16.26 -1.78
C GLU A 101 -4.88 -15.64 -1.74
N GLY A 102 -4.26 -15.39 -2.89
CA GLY A 102 -2.86 -14.98 -2.98
C GLY A 102 -1.88 -16.15 -2.94
N LEU A 103 -0.70 -15.95 -3.53
CA LEU A 103 0.42 -16.89 -3.37
C LEU A 103 0.95 -16.88 -1.93
N GLU A 104 1.65 -17.94 -1.55
CA GLU A 104 2.24 -18.08 -0.21
C GLU A 104 3.14 -16.91 0.18
N LYS A 105 3.89 -16.36 -0.79
CA LYS A 105 4.75 -15.20 -0.54
C LYS A 105 3.93 -13.93 -0.32
N THR A 106 2.84 -13.71 -1.07
CA THR A 106 1.87 -12.63 -0.82
C THR A 106 1.21 -12.76 0.55
N LYS A 107 0.71 -13.95 0.90
CA LYS A 107 0.12 -14.22 2.22
C LYS A 107 1.10 -13.88 3.34
N ARG A 108 2.37 -14.25 3.18
CA ARG A 108 3.45 -13.90 4.12
C ARG A 108 3.73 -12.40 4.16
N ALA A 109 3.75 -11.71 3.03
CA ALA A 109 3.93 -10.25 2.97
C ALA A 109 2.82 -9.52 3.73
N VAL A 110 1.56 -9.86 3.44
CA VAL A 110 0.38 -9.30 4.12
C VAL A 110 0.39 -9.62 5.61
N SER A 111 0.72 -10.86 5.99
CA SER A 111 0.84 -11.27 7.40
C SER A 111 1.96 -10.52 8.14
N ASN A 112 3.12 -10.33 7.49
CA ASN A 112 4.23 -9.58 8.08
C ASN A 112 3.83 -8.14 8.33
N LEU A 113 3.17 -7.48 7.36
CA LEU A 113 2.72 -6.10 7.52
C LEU A 113 1.67 -5.98 8.62
N GLY A 114 0.66 -6.86 8.63
CA GLY A 114 -0.36 -6.90 9.68
C GLY A 114 0.21 -7.15 11.08
N SER A 115 1.30 -7.91 11.19
CA SER A 115 1.97 -8.15 12.49
C SER A 115 2.61 -6.91 13.10
N LEU A 116 2.86 -5.86 12.31
CA LEU A 116 3.40 -4.58 12.77
C LEU A 116 2.31 -3.66 13.36
N MET A 117 1.04 -3.97 13.10
CA MET A 117 -0.12 -3.20 13.58
C MET A 117 -0.48 -3.60 15.02
N ASP A 118 0.52 -3.74 15.88
CA ASP A 118 0.41 -4.32 17.23
C ASP A 118 0.12 -3.30 18.34
N SER A 119 0.24 -2.01 18.02
CA SER A 119 0.07 -0.88 18.93
C SER A 119 -0.17 0.41 18.14
N PHE A 120 -0.62 1.45 18.84
CA PHE A 120 -0.88 2.76 18.25
C PHE A 120 0.33 3.33 17.49
N ASP A 121 1.49 3.43 18.15
CA ASP A 121 2.71 4.01 17.57
C ASP A 121 3.36 3.12 16.49
N ASN A 122 3.50 1.81 16.74
CA ASN A 122 4.09 0.91 15.73
C ASN A 122 3.20 0.80 14.49
N GLY A 123 1.89 0.68 14.69
CA GLY A 123 0.94 0.64 13.58
C GLY A 123 0.97 1.94 12.77
N ALA A 124 0.99 3.10 13.42
CA ALA A 124 1.15 4.38 12.73
C ALA A 124 2.47 4.46 11.96
N CYS A 125 3.58 3.98 12.53
CA CYS A 125 4.87 3.93 11.84
C CYS A 125 4.85 3.00 10.62
N ALA A 126 4.26 1.81 10.75
CA ALA A 126 4.12 0.84 9.67
C ALA A 126 3.23 1.37 8.54
N MET A 127 2.10 2.01 8.88
CA MET A 127 1.18 2.64 7.93
C MET A 127 1.80 3.86 7.26
N TYR A 128 2.57 4.70 7.98
CA TYR A 128 3.32 5.78 7.35
C TYR A 128 4.31 5.24 6.31
N ALA A 129 5.09 4.22 6.66
CA ALA A 129 6.03 3.59 5.74
C ALA A 129 5.36 2.84 4.57
N PHE A 130 4.08 2.49 4.71
CA PHE A 130 3.24 1.93 3.66
C PHE A 130 2.71 3.03 2.72
N GLU A 131 1.98 4.00 3.24
CA GLU A 131 1.21 4.97 2.43
C GLU A 131 2.06 6.12 1.88
N LYS A 132 3.19 6.45 2.52
CA LYS A 132 3.99 7.63 2.16
C LYS A 132 4.41 7.67 0.69
N GLU A 133 4.71 6.52 0.09
CA GLU A 133 5.11 6.44 -1.32
C GLU A 133 3.93 6.19 -2.27
N ILE A 134 2.76 5.81 -1.76
CA ILE A 134 1.62 5.40 -2.59
C ILE A 134 1.16 6.49 -3.56
N PRO A 135 1.15 7.80 -3.25
CA PRO A 135 0.80 8.81 -4.25
C PRO A 135 1.69 8.76 -5.50
N LYS A 136 3.01 8.58 -5.30
CA LYS A 136 3.99 8.48 -6.39
C LYS A 136 3.84 7.16 -7.14
N VAL A 137 3.65 6.06 -6.41
CA VAL A 137 3.41 4.72 -7.01
C VAL A 137 2.13 4.71 -7.84
N SER A 138 1.04 5.31 -7.33
CA SER A 138 -0.24 5.42 -8.03
C SER A 138 -0.13 6.26 -9.29
N GLN A 139 0.62 7.38 -9.24
CA GLN A 139 0.92 8.16 -10.44
C GLN A 139 1.68 7.32 -11.49
N THR A 140 2.76 6.63 -11.10
CA THR A 140 3.53 5.77 -12.02
C THR A 140 2.67 4.64 -12.60
N LYS A 141 1.80 4.03 -11.79
CA LYS A 141 0.87 3.00 -12.26
C LYS A 141 -0.06 3.54 -13.33
N LEU A 142 -0.70 4.67 -13.04
CA LEU A 142 -1.63 5.34 -13.94
C LEU A 142 -0.96 5.73 -15.25
N GLU A 143 0.21 6.37 -15.20
CA GLU A 143 0.97 6.76 -16.39
C GLU A 143 1.33 5.54 -17.25
N GLY A 144 1.84 4.46 -16.63
CA GLY A 144 2.17 3.23 -17.36
C GLY A 144 0.97 2.53 -17.99
N LEU A 145 -0.17 2.46 -17.29
CA LEU A 145 -1.42 1.89 -17.82
C LEU A 145 -1.87 2.61 -19.09
N LYS A 146 -1.83 3.94 -19.07
CA LYS A 146 -2.24 4.77 -20.21
C LYS A 146 -1.24 4.67 -21.37
N GLU A 147 0.05 4.83 -21.09
CA GLU A 147 1.08 4.95 -22.11
C GLU A 147 1.40 3.62 -22.80
N PHE A 148 1.58 2.54 -22.04
CA PHE A 148 2.10 1.28 -22.57
C PHE A 148 1.02 0.23 -22.83
N TYR A 149 -0.11 0.31 -22.10
CA TYR A 149 -1.14 -0.73 -22.14
C TYR A 149 -2.47 -0.27 -22.75
N GLY A 150 -2.62 1.04 -23.01
CA GLY A 150 -3.87 1.60 -23.55
C GLY A 150 -5.06 1.46 -22.60
N ILE A 151 -4.81 1.33 -21.30
CA ILE A 151 -5.80 1.16 -20.25
C ILE A 151 -6.05 2.53 -19.61
N ASP A 152 -7.18 3.16 -19.96
CA ASP A 152 -7.53 4.52 -19.52
C ASP A 152 -9.05 4.70 -19.28
N THR A 153 -9.77 3.61 -19.01
CA THR A 153 -11.19 3.73 -18.62
C THR A 153 -11.27 4.24 -17.19
N LYS A 154 -12.38 4.92 -16.87
CA LYS A 154 -12.63 5.38 -15.49
C LYS A 154 -12.46 4.23 -14.47
N ASP A 155 -13.06 3.07 -14.76
CA ASP A 155 -12.98 1.89 -13.89
C ASP A 155 -11.55 1.35 -13.70
N ALA A 156 -10.65 1.59 -14.66
CA ALA A 156 -9.27 1.13 -14.57
C ALA A 156 -8.34 2.10 -13.82
N ILE A 157 -8.70 3.39 -13.70
CA ILE A 157 -7.79 4.42 -13.18
C ILE A 157 -8.27 5.08 -11.88
N GLU A 158 -9.57 5.02 -11.57
CA GLU A 158 -10.19 5.74 -10.42
C GLU A 158 -9.49 5.41 -9.09
N TYR A 159 -9.13 4.14 -8.85
CA TYR A 159 -8.37 3.76 -7.64
C TYR A 159 -7.06 4.56 -7.51
N PHE A 160 -6.28 4.66 -8.60
CA PHE A 160 -4.98 5.33 -8.56
C PHE A 160 -5.13 6.85 -8.44
N GLU A 161 -6.14 7.43 -9.10
CA GLU A 161 -6.43 8.87 -9.00
C GLU A 161 -6.78 9.26 -7.56
N GLU A 162 -7.59 8.46 -6.86
CA GLU A 162 -7.94 8.71 -5.45
C GLU A 162 -6.67 8.65 -4.57
N HIS A 163 -5.85 7.61 -4.71
CA HIS A 163 -4.63 7.43 -3.88
C HIS A 163 -3.51 8.44 -4.17
N MET A 164 -3.54 9.14 -5.31
CA MET A 164 -2.67 10.29 -5.54
C MET A 164 -2.96 11.45 -4.57
N THR A 165 -4.15 11.48 -3.96
CA THR A 165 -4.59 12.57 -3.08
C THR A 165 -4.89 12.12 -1.65
N ALA A 166 -5.56 10.97 -1.48
CA ALA A 166 -5.98 10.45 -0.18
C ALA A 166 -4.76 10.18 0.72
N ASP A 167 -3.78 9.43 0.20
CA ASP A 167 -2.62 8.98 0.95
C ASP A 167 -1.65 10.12 1.33
N ILE A 168 -1.75 11.30 0.69
CA ILE A 168 -1.07 12.51 1.18
C ILE A 168 -1.64 12.92 2.54
N ARG A 169 -2.97 12.87 2.69
CA ARG A 169 -3.66 13.18 3.95
C ARG A 169 -3.43 12.08 4.97
N HIS A 170 -3.56 10.82 4.57
CA HIS A 170 -3.39 9.69 5.49
C HIS A 170 -1.95 9.60 6.03
N ALA A 171 -0.93 9.74 5.17
CA ALA A 171 0.46 9.83 5.60
C ALA A 171 0.69 11.01 6.57
N ALA A 172 0.00 12.14 6.38
CA ALA A 172 0.06 13.24 7.34
C ALA A 172 -0.58 12.89 8.69
N SER A 173 -1.68 12.15 8.72
CA SER A 173 -2.31 11.63 9.95
C SER A 173 -1.33 10.74 10.72
N TRP A 174 -0.66 9.80 10.05
CA TRP A 174 0.33 8.93 10.68
C TRP A 174 1.55 9.70 11.16
N GLN A 175 2.01 10.69 10.39
CA GLN A 175 3.14 11.53 10.79
C GLN A 175 2.87 12.28 12.10
N LYS A 176 1.63 12.76 12.33
CA LYS A 176 1.26 13.42 13.60
C LYS A 176 1.48 12.51 14.80
N ILE A 177 1.19 11.21 14.66
CA ILE A 177 1.39 10.23 15.73
C ILE A 177 2.89 10.04 15.97
N ILE A 178 3.66 9.82 14.90
CA ILE A 178 5.10 9.60 15.00
C ILE A 178 5.82 10.84 15.55
N ASP A 179 5.43 12.05 15.16
CA ASP A 179 6.02 13.30 15.67
C ASP A 179 5.78 13.51 17.18
N ASN A 180 4.80 12.81 17.79
CA ASN A 180 4.47 12.86 19.22
C ASN A 180 4.79 11.55 19.96
N THR A 181 5.44 10.58 19.31
CA THR A 181 5.72 9.29 19.93
C THR A 181 6.74 9.42 21.05
N SER A 182 6.60 8.57 22.06
CA SER A 182 7.61 8.36 23.11
C SER A 182 8.36 7.03 22.96
N ILE A 183 8.03 6.27 21.91
CA ILE A 183 8.71 5.01 21.59
C ILE A 183 10.13 5.31 21.10
N ASP A 184 11.07 4.44 21.45
CA ASP A 184 12.46 4.57 21.05
C ASP A 184 12.62 4.60 19.52
N ASP A 185 13.40 5.55 19.01
CA ASP A 185 13.71 5.73 17.59
C ASP A 185 14.11 4.42 16.91
N SER A 186 14.88 3.55 17.57
CA SER A 186 15.34 2.29 16.98
C SER A 186 14.20 1.30 16.71
N VAL A 187 13.16 1.31 17.56
CA VAL A 187 11.96 0.49 17.36
C VAL A 187 11.18 1.02 16.17
N MET A 188 10.94 2.32 16.11
CA MET A 188 10.23 2.98 15.00
C MET A 188 10.93 2.72 13.65
N LEU A 189 12.26 2.86 13.61
CA LEU A 189 13.02 2.59 12.39
C LEU A 189 12.99 1.12 11.99
N SER A 190 13.07 0.20 12.96
CA SER A 190 12.91 -1.24 12.69
C SER A 190 11.53 -1.57 12.13
N THR A 191 10.48 -0.91 12.64
CA THR A 191 9.10 -1.06 12.15
C THR A 191 8.96 -0.54 10.72
N ALA A 192 9.48 0.64 10.40
CA ALA A 192 9.50 1.18 9.05
C ALA A 192 10.24 0.26 8.07
N GLU A 193 11.42 -0.25 8.44
CA GLU A 193 12.19 -1.18 7.61
C GLU A 193 11.41 -2.47 7.31
N LYS A 194 10.72 -3.02 8.31
CA LYS A 194 9.90 -4.23 8.14
C LYS A 194 8.67 -3.97 7.28
N SER A 195 8.04 -2.79 7.41
CA SER A 195 6.90 -2.40 6.57
C SER A 195 7.30 -2.33 5.09
N VAL A 196 8.39 -1.61 4.77
CA VAL A 196 8.88 -1.50 3.39
C VAL A 196 9.37 -2.85 2.85
N ALA A 197 9.99 -3.69 3.69
CA ALA A 197 10.38 -5.04 3.31
C ALA A 197 9.18 -5.94 3.00
N ALA A 198 8.09 -5.84 3.75
CA ALA A 198 6.86 -6.59 3.49
C ALA A 198 6.22 -6.19 2.15
N GLN A 199 6.22 -4.89 1.82
CA GLN A 199 5.71 -4.41 0.54
C GLN A 199 6.57 -4.90 -0.64
N ASN A 200 7.89 -4.83 -0.53
CA ASN A 200 8.79 -5.38 -1.55
C ASN A 200 8.64 -6.90 -1.69
N LEU A 201 8.41 -7.64 -0.60
CA LEU A 201 8.17 -9.08 -0.63
C LEU A 201 6.89 -9.45 -1.41
N LEU A 202 5.87 -8.59 -1.41
CA LEU A 202 4.69 -8.78 -2.26
C LEU A 202 5.06 -8.59 -3.73
N LEU A 203 5.88 -7.60 -4.07
CA LEU A 203 6.36 -7.41 -5.43
C LEU A 203 7.28 -8.54 -5.89
N ASP A 204 8.13 -9.10 -5.01
CA ASP A 204 8.90 -10.32 -5.28
C ASP A 204 7.97 -11.48 -5.65
N SER A 205 6.80 -11.59 -4.99
CA SER A 205 5.79 -12.62 -5.29
C SER A 205 5.25 -12.47 -6.70
N CYS A 206 4.93 -11.23 -7.08
CA CYS A 206 4.41 -10.92 -8.40
C CYS A 206 5.47 -11.11 -9.49
N TYR A 207 6.69 -10.63 -9.23
CA TYR A 207 7.79 -10.70 -10.19
C TYR A 207 8.18 -12.14 -10.48
N GLU A 208 8.44 -12.97 -9.47
CA GLU A 208 8.87 -14.36 -9.66
C GLU A 208 7.80 -15.25 -10.31
N SER A 209 6.53 -14.88 -10.17
CA SER A 209 5.41 -15.73 -10.62
C SER A 209 4.86 -15.30 -11.98
N TYR A 210 5.05 -14.03 -12.35
CA TYR A 210 4.40 -13.46 -13.52
C TYR A 210 5.31 -12.65 -14.45
N CYS A 211 6.63 -12.55 -14.20
CA CYS A 211 7.61 -11.87 -15.04
C CYS A 211 8.77 -12.81 -15.40
#